data_AF-N9NDF8-F1
#
_entry.id   AF-N9NDF8-F1
#
_cell.length_a   1.000
_cell.length_b   1.000
_cell.length_c   1.000
_cell.angle_alpha   90.00
_cell.angle_beta   90.00
_cell.angle_gamma   90.00
#
_symmetry.space_group_name_H-M   'P 1'
#
loop_
_entity.id
_entity.type
_entity.pdbx_description
1 polymer ?
#
loop_
_entity_poly.entity_id
_entity_poly.type
_entity_poly.pdbx_seq_one_letter_code
_entity_poly.pdbx_strand_id
1 'polypeptide(L)'
;MAESKFTLAQYTSALKNLLPRGRVWSRENSGIQHGLIEGLAKSFQQMDEDAVQLLIEAFPSTTTDLIDEWNATVGIPDPCFGAPENIEQNRQYIVAKLIADGGQTVDYYKSIAASLGLIITIREFSASTPGTGAPIGLITRLEDWAHTWQVRLDINSPSLIEFAGDIEAIKQSQVYKALSCLLGRYKPAHTQFYISTVDPIEPVAKVFGFDLDNNFISGFDTSEWSNI
;
A
#
# COMPACT_ATOMS: atom_id res chain seq x y z
N MET A 1 -24.34 8.77 2.92
CA MET A 1 -25.51 8.16 2.27
C MET A 1 -25.92 9.07 1.13
N ALA A 2 -25.93 8.53 -0.08
CA ALA A 2 -26.43 9.19 -1.25
C ALA A 2 -27.92 9.49 -1.13
N GLU A 3 -28.37 10.56 -1.76
CA GLU A 3 -29.78 10.90 -1.88
C GLU A 3 -30.33 10.35 -3.21
N SER A 4 -31.59 9.90 -3.22
CA SER A 4 -32.30 9.55 -4.46
C SER A 4 -32.26 10.70 -5.45
N LYS A 5 -32.12 10.40 -6.73
CA LYS A 5 -32.19 11.41 -7.78
C LYS A 5 -33.58 12.06 -7.88
N PHE A 6 -34.63 11.31 -7.55
CA PHE A 6 -36.01 11.77 -7.60
C PHE A 6 -36.68 11.66 -6.22
N THR A 7 -37.55 12.62 -5.91
CA THR A 7 -38.26 12.64 -4.62
C THR A 7 -39.41 11.63 -4.59
N LEU A 8 -39.84 11.23 -3.39
CA LEU A 8 -41.01 10.37 -3.20
C LEU A 8 -42.26 10.84 -3.95
N ALA A 9 -42.51 12.16 -3.95
CA ALA A 9 -43.64 12.75 -4.66
C ALA A 9 -43.53 12.59 -6.19
N GLN A 10 -42.32 12.66 -6.74
CA GLN A 10 -42.07 12.44 -8.16
C GLN A 10 -42.30 10.97 -8.53
N TYR A 11 -41.79 10.03 -7.73
CA TYR A 11 -42.06 8.61 -7.92
C TYR A 11 -43.55 8.27 -7.81
N THR A 12 -44.23 8.84 -6.81
CA THR A 12 -45.67 8.64 -6.61
C THR A 12 -46.47 9.20 -7.79
N SER A 13 -46.10 10.37 -8.30
CA SER A 13 -46.72 10.97 -9.48
C SER A 13 -46.49 10.11 -10.74
N ALA A 14 -45.27 9.60 -10.93
CA ALA A 14 -44.93 8.71 -12.03
C ALA A 14 -45.75 7.40 -11.99
N LEU A 15 -45.83 6.74 -10.84
CA LEU A 15 -46.64 5.54 -10.66
C LEU A 15 -48.13 5.81 -10.87
N LYS A 16 -48.63 6.92 -10.35
CA LYS A 16 -50.00 7.37 -10.63
C LYS A 16 -50.21 7.49 -12.12
N ASN A 17 -49.28 8.08 -12.88
CA ASN A 17 -49.36 8.23 -14.34
C ASN A 17 -49.50 6.93 -15.11
N LEU A 18 -48.99 5.82 -14.57
CA LEU A 18 -49.12 4.49 -15.15
C LEU A 18 -50.45 3.80 -14.84
N LEU A 19 -51.27 4.34 -13.93
CA LEU A 19 -52.60 3.80 -13.67
C LEU A 19 -53.53 3.92 -14.90
N PRO A 20 -54.45 2.98 -15.11
CA PRO A 20 -55.47 3.09 -16.14
C PRO A 20 -56.31 4.38 -15.99
N ARG A 21 -56.93 4.80 -17.09
CA ARG A 21 -57.85 5.95 -17.08
C ARG A 21 -59.20 5.54 -16.48
N GLY A 22 -59.89 6.46 -15.80
CA GLY A 22 -61.25 6.28 -15.31
C GLY A 22 -61.46 6.78 -13.87
N ARG A 23 -62.73 6.88 -13.45
CA ARG A 23 -63.12 7.41 -12.12
C ARG A 23 -62.60 6.60 -10.93
N VAL A 24 -62.32 5.31 -11.13
CA VAL A 24 -61.77 4.41 -10.09
C VAL A 24 -60.29 4.71 -9.79
N TRP A 25 -59.58 5.34 -10.73
CA TRP A 25 -58.14 5.60 -10.63
C TRP A 25 -57.88 7.09 -10.38
N SER A 26 -58.18 7.54 -9.15
CA SER A 26 -58.01 8.94 -8.78
C SER A 26 -56.53 9.33 -8.79
N ARG A 27 -56.25 10.56 -9.25
CA ARG A 27 -54.90 11.14 -9.22
C ARG A 27 -54.68 12.09 -8.04
N GLU A 28 -55.71 12.31 -7.24
CA GLU A 28 -55.65 13.15 -6.05
C GLU A 28 -54.60 12.62 -5.06
N ASN A 29 -53.94 13.54 -4.33
CA ASN A 29 -52.95 13.20 -3.30
C ASN A 29 -53.64 12.91 -1.96
N SER A 30 -54.71 12.11 -2.00
CA SER A 30 -55.54 11.79 -0.84
C SER A 30 -56.11 10.36 -0.96
N GLY A 31 -56.49 9.79 0.19
CA GLY A 31 -57.17 8.51 0.26
C GLY A 31 -56.26 7.27 0.26
N ILE A 32 -56.89 6.10 0.41
CA ILE A 32 -56.19 4.81 0.59
C ILE A 32 -55.38 4.43 -0.65
N GLN A 33 -55.92 4.69 -1.85
CA GLN A 33 -55.23 4.39 -3.11
C GLN A 33 -53.93 5.20 -3.25
N HIS A 34 -53.94 6.48 -2.84
CA HIS A 34 -52.72 7.29 -2.82
C HIS A 34 -51.69 6.73 -1.84
N GLY A 35 -52.10 6.40 -0.61
CA GLY A 35 -51.20 5.83 0.39
C GLY A 35 -50.59 4.49 -0.03
N LEU A 36 -51.35 3.64 -0.72
CA LEU A 36 -50.82 2.40 -1.30
C LEU A 36 -49.75 2.67 -2.37
N ILE A 37 -50.02 3.60 -3.29
CA ILE A 37 -49.08 3.94 -4.36
C ILE A 37 -47.83 4.64 -3.81
N GLU A 38 -47.99 5.51 -2.82
CA GLU A 38 -46.88 6.16 -2.12
C GLU A 38 -46.02 5.13 -1.37
N GLY A 39 -46.65 4.13 -0.75
CA GLY A 39 -45.95 3.00 -0.14
C GLY A 39 -45.09 2.22 -1.16
N LEU A 40 -45.63 1.96 -2.35
CA LEU A 40 -44.87 1.34 -3.45
C LEU A 40 -43.77 2.28 -3.98
N ALA A 41 -44.05 3.58 -4.11
CA ALA A 41 -43.10 4.59 -4.55
C ALA A 41 -41.89 4.67 -3.62
N LYS A 42 -42.08 4.47 -2.32
CA LYS A 42 -41.00 4.46 -1.33
C LYS A 42 -39.97 3.37 -1.60
N SER A 43 -40.39 2.17 -2.01
CA SER A 43 -39.46 1.10 -2.40
C SER A 43 -38.62 1.49 -3.62
N PHE A 44 -39.21 2.17 -4.62
CA PHE A 44 -38.46 2.66 -5.77
C PHE A 44 -37.49 3.78 -5.41
N GLN A 45 -37.88 4.68 -4.50
CA GLN A 45 -36.98 5.72 -4.00
C GLN A 45 -35.77 5.10 -3.29
N GLN A 46 -36.01 4.10 -2.43
CA GLN A 46 -34.94 3.39 -1.74
C GLN A 46 -34.02 2.66 -2.73
N MET A 47 -34.58 2.01 -3.76
CA MET A 47 -33.77 1.38 -4.81
C MET A 47 -32.90 2.39 -5.59
N ASP A 48 -33.40 3.62 -5.80
CA ASP A 48 -32.64 4.70 -6.42
C ASP A 48 -31.53 5.22 -5.49
N GLU A 49 -31.82 5.39 -4.20
CA GLU A 49 -30.80 5.71 -3.17
C GLU A 49 -29.69 4.66 -3.16
N ASP A 50 -30.05 3.37 -3.12
CA ASP A 50 -29.10 2.26 -3.12
C ASP A 50 -28.27 2.24 -4.43
N ALA A 51 -28.90 2.49 -5.58
CA ALA A 51 -28.23 2.53 -6.87
C ALA A 51 -27.22 3.69 -6.98
N VAL A 52 -27.57 4.87 -6.47
CA VAL A 52 -26.65 6.02 -6.43
C VAL A 52 -25.52 5.78 -5.42
N GLN A 53 -25.84 5.19 -4.26
CA GLN A 53 -24.83 4.83 -3.26
C GLN A 53 -23.82 3.84 -3.85
N LEU A 54 -24.27 2.84 -4.61
CA LEU A 54 -23.39 1.88 -5.27
C LEU A 54 -22.39 2.53 -6.25
N LEU A 55 -22.77 3.62 -6.93
CA LEU A 55 -21.85 4.38 -7.77
C LEU A 55 -20.75 5.08 -6.97
N ILE A 56 -21.04 5.53 -5.75
CA ILE A 56 -20.05 6.11 -4.84
C ILE A 56 -19.12 5.01 -4.31
N GLU A 57 -19.67 3.85 -4.00
CA GLU A 57 -18.93 2.72 -3.44
C GLU A 57 -18.08 1.95 -4.45
N ALA A 58 -18.40 2.10 -5.74
CA ALA A 58 -17.56 1.62 -6.83
C ALA A 58 -16.16 2.26 -6.83
N PHE A 59 -15.98 3.41 -6.17
CA PHE A 59 -14.66 4.00 -5.98
C PHE A 59 -14.09 3.61 -4.61
N PRO A 60 -12.93 2.93 -4.57
CA PRO A 60 -12.36 2.39 -3.32
C PRO A 60 -11.96 3.47 -2.31
N SER A 61 -11.72 4.70 -2.76
CA SER A 61 -11.44 5.84 -1.87
C SER A 61 -12.65 6.30 -1.06
N THR A 62 -13.87 6.00 -1.51
CA THR A 62 -15.13 6.49 -0.91
C THR A 62 -16.02 5.38 -0.36
N THR A 63 -15.70 4.11 -0.63
CA THR A 63 -16.49 2.96 -0.22
C THR A 63 -16.69 2.85 1.30
N THR A 64 -17.89 2.49 1.74
CA THR A 64 -18.18 2.15 3.15
C THR A 64 -18.81 0.77 3.25
N ASP A 65 -19.88 0.52 2.49
CA ASP A 65 -20.70 -0.68 2.69
C ASP A 65 -20.08 -1.86 1.91
N LEU A 66 -19.55 -1.61 0.72
CA LEU A 66 -18.78 -2.58 -0.09
C LEU A 66 -17.30 -2.74 0.33
N ILE A 67 -16.89 -2.29 1.51
CA ILE A 67 -15.47 -2.35 1.91
C ILE A 67 -14.96 -3.80 2.00
N ASP A 68 -15.79 -4.74 2.43
CA ASP A 68 -15.40 -6.14 2.56
C ASP A 68 -15.18 -6.82 1.21
N GLU A 69 -15.97 -6.46 0.19
CA GLU A 69 -15.76 -6.95 -1.17
C GLU A 69 -14.47 -6.41 -1.78
N TRP A 70 -14.17 -5.13 -1.52
CA TRP A 70 -12.89 -4.55 -1.92
C TRP A 70 -11.71 -5.24 -1.21
N ASN A 71 -11.81 -5.47 0.10
CA ASN A 71 -10.79 -6.18 0.87
C ASN A 71 -10.53 -7.57 0.29
N ALA A 72 -11.59 -8.33 -0.03
CA ALA A 72 -11.46 -9.64 -0.65
C ALA A 72 -10.79 -9.56 -2.03
N THR A 73 -11.14 -8.55 -2.83
CA THR A 73 -10.58 -8.34 -4.18
C THR A 73 -9.09 -8.05 -4.14
N VAL A 74 -8.63 -7.18 -3.24
CA VAL A 74 -7.21 -6.86 -3.10
C VAL A 74 -6.46 -7.83 -2.18
N GLY A 75 -7.14 -8.75 -1.49
CA GLY A 75 -6.55 -9.70 -0.56
C GLY A 75 -6.01 -9.05 0.72
N ILE A 76 -6.85 -8.26 1.38
CA ILE A 76 -6.68 -7.75 2.75
C ILE A 76 -7.50 -8.65 3.69
N PRO A 77 -7.02 -9.03 4.90
CA PRO A 77 -5.80 -8.59 5.57
C PRO A 77 -4.52 -9.05 4.87
N ASP A 78 -3.56 -8.14 4.74
CA ASP A 78 -2.30 -8.46 4.07
C ASP A 78 -1.39 -9.23 5.03
N PRO A 79 -0.78 -10.36 4.62
CA PRO A 79 0.21 -11.05 5.45
C PRO A 79 1.37 -10.14 5.92
N CYS A 80 1.70 -9.07 5.18
CA CYS A 80 2.79 -8.17 5.54
C CYS A 80 2.40 -7.08 6.55
N PHE A 81 1.15 -6.61 6.52
CA PHE A 81 0.69 -5.44 7.29
C PHE A 81 -0.33 -5.78 8.38
N GLY A 82 -0.95 -6.95 8.30
CA GLY A 82 -2.08 -7.32 9.15
C GLY A 82 -3.39 -6.65 8.71
N ALA A 83 -4.33 -6.60 9.64
CA ALA A 83 -5.61 -5.94 9.44
C ALA A 83 -5.51 -4.43 9.68
N PRO A 84 -6.21 -3.59 8.90
CA PRO A 84 -6.26 -2.14 9.13
C PRO A 84 -7.02 -1.83 10.43
N GLU A 85 -6.62 -0.76 11.13
CA GLU A 85 -7.19 -0.39 12.43
C GLU A 85 -8.48 0.44 12.30
N ASN A 86 -8.61 1.19 11.20
CA ASN A 86 -9.77 2.05 10.93
C ASN A 86 -10.16 2.05 9.44
N ILE A 87 -11.37 2.53 9.14
CA ILE A 87 -11.95 2.50 7.79
C ILE A 87 -11.15 3.33 6.78
N GLU A 88 -10.60 4.47 7.20
CA GLU A 88 -9.88 5.37 6.32
C GLU A 88 -8.50 4.81 5.94
N GLN A 89 -7.81 4.23 6.91
CA GLN A 89 -6.59 3.46 6.67
C GLN A 89 -6.85 2.27 5.74
N ASN A 90 -7.99 1.59 5.90
CA ASN A 90 -8.34 0.48 5.03
C ASN A 90 -8.52 0.93 3.57
N ARG A 91 -9.24 2.03 3.33
CA ARG A 91 -9.37 2.63 1.98
C ARG A 91 -8.01 2.97 1.38
N GLN A 92 -7.11 3.55 2.18
CA GLN A 92 -5.75 3.85 1.73
C GLN A 92 -4.98 2.57 1.35
N TYR A 93 -5.15 1.48 2.09
CA TYR A 93 -4.52 0.20 1.77
C TYR A 93 -5.08 -0.40 0.48
N ILE A 94 -6.40 -0.38 0.30
CA ILE A 94 -7.05 -0.83 -0.94
C ILE A 94 -6.52 -0.03 -2.13
N VAL A 95 -6.54 1.31 -2.04
CA VAL A 95 -6.07 2.20 -3.11
C VAL A 95 -4.59 1.96 -3.39
N ALA A 96 -3.74 1.90 -2.35
CA ALA A 96 -2.31 1.65 -2.49
C ALA A 96 -2.02 0.34 -3.22
N LYS A 97 -2.81 -0.72 -2.95
CA LYS A 97 -2.66 -2.02 -3.59
C LYS A 97 -3.14 -2.03 -5.04
N LEU A 98 -4.17 -1.23 -5.37
CA LEU A 98 -4.67 -1.07 -6.74
C LEU A 98 -3.73 -0.26 -7.63
N ILE A 99 -3.06 0.75 -7.08
CA ILE A 99 -2.09 1.58 -7.82
C ILE A 99 -0.67 1.00 -7.81
N ALA A 100 -0.43 -0.09 -7.09
CA ALA A 100 0.89 -0.71 -7.03
C ALA A 100 1.23 -1.39 -8.36
N ASP A 101 1.79 -0.63 -9.29
CA ASP A 101 2.09 -1.05 -10.66
C ASP A 101 3.29 -2.02 -10.80
N GLY A 102 3.89 -2.47 -9.70
CA GLY A 102 4.94 -3.49 -9.72
C GLY A 102 6.17 -3.10 -10.57
N GLY A 103 7.16 -2.44 -9.96
CA GLY A 103 8.43 -2.14 -10.62
C GLY A 103 9.54 -3.14 -10.32
N GLN A 104 10.53 -3.22 -11.20
CA GLN A 104 11.80 -3.94 -10.98
C GLN A 104 13.00 -2.98 -10.91
N THR A 105 12.75 -1.69 -10.67
CA THR A 105 13.81 -0.68 -10.53
C THR A 105 14.19 -0.49 -9.06
N VAL A 106 15.42 -0.08 -8.81
CA VAL A 106 15.89 0.29 -7.47
C VAL A 106 15.00 1.36 -6.84
N ASP A 107 14.56 2.34 -7.65
CA ASP A 107 13.70 3.42 -7.18
C ASP A 107 12.30 2.94 -6.77
N TYR A 108 11.77 1.91 -7.42
CA TYR A 108 10.51 1.29 -7.00
C TYR A 108 10.63 0.67 -5.60
N TYR A 109 11.69 -0.09 -5.35
CA TYR A 109 11.91 -0.68 -4.02
C TYR A 109 12.17 0.39 -2.95
N LYS A 110 12.87 1.48 -3.30
CA LYS A 110 13.00 2.65 -2.43
C LYS A 110 11.65 3.32 -2.15
N SER A 111 10.76 3.43 -3.14
CA SER A 111 9.41 3.99 -2.92
C SER A 111 8.55 3.11 -2.01
N ILE A 112 8.70 1.79 -2.08
CA ILE A 112 8.04 0.87 -1.14
C ILE A 112 8.51 1.16 0.28
N ALA A 113 9.83 1.24 0.50
CA ALA A 113 10.36 1.55 1.82
C ALA A 113 9.94 2.95 2.31
N ALA A 114 9.94 3.95 1.42
CA ALA A 114 9.53 5.31 1.75
C ALA A 114 8.06 5.38 2.20
N SER A 115 7.19 4.54 1.62
CA SER A 115 5.78 4.44 2.06
C SER A 115 5.63 3.97 3.51
N LEU A 116 6.64 3.27 4.04
CA LEU A 116 6.74 2.83 5.44
C LEU A 116 7.48 3.84 6.34
N GLY A 117 7.89 5.00 5.80
CA GLY A 117 8.77 5.95 6.48
C GLY A 117 10.19 5.42 6.70
N LEU A 118 10.65 4.50 5.83
CA LEU A 118 12.00 3.94 5.85
C LEU A 118 12.85 4.50 4.72
N ILE A 119 14.11 4.77 5.04
CA ILE A 119 15.13 5.17 4.09
C ILE A 119 16.02 3.96 3.84
N ILE A 120 16.09 3.53 2.58
CA ILE A 120 16.93 2.39 2.17
C ILE A 120 17.85 2.75 1.01
N THR A 121 19.00 2.09 0.98
CA THR A 121 19.89 2.04 -0.18
C THR A 121 20.04 0.59 -0.62
N ILE A 122 19.98 0.34 -1.93
CA ILE A 122 20.14 -1.01 -2.47
C ILE A 122 21.51 -1.09 -3.13
N ARG A 123 22.24 -2.16 -2.81
CA ARG A 123 23.48 -2.53 -3.50
C ARG A 123 23.29 -3.81 -4.29
N GLU A 124 23.75 -3.78 -5.51
CA GLU A 124 23.81 -4.93 -6.40
C GLU A 124 25.21 -5.52 -6.39
N PHE A 125 25.31 -6.83 -6.44
CA PHE A 125 26.58 -7.55 -6.48
C PHE A 125 26.79 -8.25 -7.81
N SER A 126 28.02 -8.68 -8.05
CA SER A 126 28.38 -9.50 -9.20
C SER A 126 29.31 -10.61 -8.76
N ALA A 127 29.51 -11.63 -9.60
CA ALA A 127 30.44 -12.72 -9.30
C ALA A 127 31.88 -12.22 -9.07
N SER A 128 32.27 -11.10 -9.71
CA SER A 128 33.57 -10.45 -9.52
C SER A 128 33.66 -9.57 -8.27
N THR A 129 32.52 -9.09 -7.78
CA THR A 129 32.44 -8.15 -6.66
C THR A 129 31.45 -8.69 -5.61
N PRO A 130 31.85 -9.71 -4.84
CA PRO A 130 31.00 -10.30 -3.82
C PRO A 130 30.76 -9.29 -2.68
N GLY A 131 29.55 -9.32 -2.12
CA GLY A 131 29.20 -8.53 -0.95
C GLY A 131 29.73 -9.12 0.36
N THR A 132 29.48 -8.39 1.44
CA THR A 132 29.78 -8.82 2.82
C THR A 132 28.52 -8.80 3.67
N GLY A 133 28.53 -9.56 4.77
CA GLY A 133 27.42 -9.57 5.73
C GLY A 133 26.18 -10.35 5.30
N ALA A 134 26.29 -11.20 4.27
CA ALA A 134 25.22 -12.14 3.91
C ALA A 134 25.04 -13.21 5.02
N PRO A 135 23.79 -13.58 5.37
CA PRO A 135 23.52 -14.66 6.31
C PRO A 135 24.17 -15.98 5.88
N ILE A 136 24.62 -16.76 6.87
CA ILE A 136 25.23 -18.07 6.64
C ILE A 136 24.23 -18.98 5.90
N GLY A 137 24.66 -19.57 4.79
CA GLY A 137 23.85 -20.47 3.98
C GLY A 137 22.97 -19.80 2.93
N LEU A 138 22.91 -18.46 2.89
CA LEU A 138 22.23 -17.75 1.80
C LEU A 138 23.04 -17.87 0.50
N ILE A 139 24.35 -17.65 0.59
CA ILE A 139 25.28 -17.77 -0.53
C ILE A 139 26.00 -19.12 -0.44
N THR A 140 25.89 -19.92 -1.50
CA THR A 140 26.56 -21.23 -1.58
C THR A 140 27.69 -21.23 -2.59
N ARG A 141 27.54 -20.46 -3.68
CA ARG A 141 28.51 -20.33 -4.76
C ARG A 141 28.77 -18.87 -5.06
N LEU A 142 29.95 -18.56 -5.60
CA LEU A 142 30.33 -17.20 -5.98
C LEU A 142 29.43 -16.61 -7.07
N GLU A 143 28.87 -17.44 -7.94
CA GLU A 143 27.93 -17.02 -8.99
C GLU A 143 26.57 -16.56 -8.45
N ASP A 144 26.17 -17.01 -7.24
CA ASP A 144 24.89 -16.61 -6.63
C ASP A 144 24.89 -15.10 -6.26
N TRP A 145 26.07 -14.46 -6.14
CA TRP A 145 26.20 -13.01 -5.91
C TRP A 145 25.60 -12.18 -7.05
N ALA A 146 25.63 -12.66 -8.29
CA ALA A 146 25.04 -11.95 -9.43
C ALA A 146 23.51 -11.83 -9.33
N HIS A 147 22.88 -12.63 -8.48
CA HIS A 147 21.44 -12.61 -8.23
C HIS A 147 21.10 -12.16 -6.81
N THR A 148 22.08 -11.64 -6.08
CA THR A 148 21.90 -11.18 -4.71
C THR A 148 22.06 -9.68 -4.62
N TRP A 149 21.16 -9.04 -3.88
CA TRP A 149 21.23 -7.61 -3.58
C TRP A 149 21.12 -7.36 -2.08
N GLN A 150 21.87 -6.37 -1.59
CA GLN A 150 21.84 -5.96 -0.20
C GLN A 150 20.91 -4.76 -0.03
N VAL A 151 19.99 -4.86 0.90
CA VAL A 151 19.14 -3.75 1.33
C VAL A 151 19.75 -3.13 2.57
N ARG A 152 20.28 -1.92 2.44
CA ARG A 152 20.83 -1.14 3.55
C ARG A 152 19.74 -0.27 4.12
N LEU A 153 19.33 -0.59 5.34
CA LEU A 153 18.34 0.15 6.08
C LEU A 153 19.05 1.21 6.93
N ASP A 154 18.68 2.47 6.73
CA ASP A 154 19.15 3.57 7.56
C ASP A 154 18.43 3.54 8.92
N ILE A 155 19.20 3.45 10.00
CA ILE A 155 18.64 3.44 11.37
C ILE A 155 18.02 4.78 11.77
N ASN A 156 18.36 5.89 11.09
CA ASN A 156 17.79 7.22 11.30
C ASN A 156 16.49 7.44 10.51
N SER A 157 15.92 6.38 9.96
CA SER A 157 14.61 6.44 9.30
C SER A 157 13.51 6.95 10.26
N PRO A 158 12.59 7.82 9.81
CA PRO A 158 11.51 8.38 10.64
C PRO A 158 10.74 7.36 11.49
N SER A 159 10.43 6.19 10.93
CA SER A 159 9.68 5.13 11.60
C SER A 159 10.51 4.27 12.56
N LEU A 160 11.83 4.49 12.65
CA LEU A 160 12.76 3.72 13.49
C LEU A 160 13.37 4.53 14.63
N ILE A 161 13.07 5.84 14.71
CA ILE A 161 13.64 6.75 15.73
C ILE A 161 13.36 6.24 17.15
N GLU A 162 12.21 5.61 17.39
CA GLU A 162 11.84 5.05 18.70
C GLU A 162 12.71 3.86 19.13
N PHE A 163 13.39 3.20 18.18
CA PHE A 163 14.24 2.03 18.40
C PHE A 163 15.72 2.35 18.26
N ALA A 164 16.10 3.64 18.25
CA ALA A 164 17.46 4.08 18.03
C ALA A 164 18.43 3.42 19.03
N GLY A 165 19.45 2.72 18.51
CA GLY A 165 20.49 2.06 19.30
C GLY A 165 20.22 0.59 19.68
N ASP A 166 19.04 0.04 19.38
CA ASP A 166 18.73 -1.38 19.58
C ASP A 166 18.38 -2.10 18.27
N ILE A 167 19.38 -2.76 17.69
CA ILE A 167 19.27 -3.47 16.41
C ILE A 167 18.27 -4.64 16.49
N GLU A 168 18.17 -5.31 17.64
CA GLU A 168 17.26 -6.45 17.81
C GLU A 168 15.82 -5.97 17.92
N ALA A 169 15.58 -4.85 18.61
CA ALA A 169 14.27 -4.21 18.63
C ALA A 169 13.82 -3.78 17.22
N ILE A 170 14.73 -3.20 16.41
CA ILE A 170 14.44 -2.83 15.02
C ILE A 170 13.99 -4.06 14.21
N LYS A 171 14.70 -5.18 14.30
CA LYS A 171 14.33 -6.42 13.56
C LYS A 171 12.98 -7.00 14.00
N GLN A 172 12.60 -6.79 15.26
CA GLN A 172 11.33 -7.28 15.81
C GLN A 172 10.15 -6.35 15.51
N SER A 173 10.42 -5.10 15.13
CA SER A 173 9.40 -4.11 14.80
C SER A 173 8.47 -4.57 13.67
N GLN A 174 7.21 -4.12 13.73
CA GLN A 174 6.23 -4.40 12.67
C GLN A 174 6.66 -3.79 11.34
N VAL A 175 7.32 -2.62 11.38
CA VAL A 175 7.79 -1.88 10.20
C VAL A 175 8.87 -2.66 9.45
N TYR A 176 9.85 -3.23 10.16
CA TYR A 176 10.88 -4.08 9.56
C TYR A 176 10.31 -5.38 8.97
N LYS A 177 9.38 -6.01 9.69
CA LYS A 177 8.68 -7.22 9.22
C LYS A 177 7.88 -6.92 7.95
N ALA A 178 7.15 -5.80 7.92
CA ALA A 178 6.42 -5.34 6.75
C ALA A 178 7.35 -5.11 5.56
N LEU A 179 8.48 -4.41 5.75
CA LEU A 179 9.47 -4.20 4.70
C LEU A 179 10.00 -5.54 4.14
N SER A 180 10.45 -6.44 5.01
CA SER A 180 11.00 -7.72 4.56
C SER A 180 9.97 -8.59 3.82
N CYS A 181 8.71 -8.57 4.26
CA CYS A 181 7.61 -9.26 3.60
C CYS A 181 7.29 -8.66 2.22
N LEU A 182 7.22 -7.33 2.10
CA LEU A 182 6.94 -6.66 0.83
C LEU A 182 8.05 -6.85 -0.19
N LEU A 183 9.30 -6.68 0.23
CA LEU A 183 10.45 -6.93 -0.65
C LEU A 183 10.49 -8.40 -1.06
N GLY A 184 10.17 -9.33 -0.16
CA GLY A 184 10.03 -10.75 -0.48
C GLY A 184 8.93 -11.04 -1.50
N ARG A 185 7.85 -10.28 -1.51
CA ARG A 185 6.73 -10.42 -2.44
C ARG A 185 7.04 -9.84 -3.83
N TYR A 186 7.67 -8.67 -3.87
CA TYR A 186 7.93 -7.94 -5.12
C TYR A 186 9.30 -8.23 -5.75
N LYS A 187 10.18 -8.97 -5.08
CA LYS A 187 11.45 -9.38 -5.70
C LYS A 187 11.21 -10.34 -6.87
N PRO A 188 12.04 -10.30 -7.92
CA PRO A 188 12.05 -11.34 -8.93
C PRO A 188 12.36 -12.71 -8.31
N ALA A 189 11.70 -13.76 -8.80
CA ALA A 189 11.80 -15.12 -8.24
C ALA A 189 13.24 -15.66 -8.18
N HIS A 190 14.07 -15.30 -9.16
CA HIS A 190 15.46 -15.75 -9.28
C HIS A 190 16.45 -14.95 -8.41
N THR A 191 16.01 -13.86 -7.79
CA THR A 191 16.88 -13.01 -6.96
C THR A 191 16.74 -13.31 -5.48
N GLN A 192 17.79 -13.04 -4.72
CA GLN A 192 17.81 -13.13 -3.27
C GLN A 192 18.19 -11.77 -2.69
N PHE A 193 17.71 -11.48 -1.49
CA PHE A 193 18.10 -10.27 -0.79
C PHE A 193 18.33 -10.55 0.69
N TYR A 194 19.15 -9.71 1.30
CA TYR A 194 19.28 -9.64 2.74
C TYR A 194 19.28 -8.18 3.16
N ILE A 195 18.77 -7.92 4.36
CA ILE A 195 18.70 -6.59 4.93
C ILE A 195 19.84 -6.45 5.95
N SER A 196 20.57 -5.35 5.87
CA SER A 196 21.56 -4.93 6.86
C SER A 196 21.23 -3.53 7.35
N THR A 197 21.25 -3.34 8.67
CA THR A 197 21.12 -2.01 9.28
C THR A 197 22.46 -1.28 9.17
N VAL A 198 22.44 -0.02 8.75
CA VAL A 198 23.62 0.83 8.62
C VAL A 198 23.37 2.12 9.40
N ASP A 199 24.34 2.55 10.20
CA ASP A 199 24.37 3.89 10.76
C ASP A 199 25.07 4.83 9.77
N PRO A 200 24.42 5.90 9.27
CA PRO A 200 25.08 6.92 8.45
C PRO A 200 26.29 7.57 9.13
N ILE A 201 26.38 7.50 10.47
CA ILE A 201 27.46 8.08 11.28
C ILE A 201 28.68 7.15 11.35
N GLU A 202 28.54 5.84 11.06
CA GLU A 202 29.71 5.01 10.90
C GLU A 202 30.50 5.47 9.66
N PRO A 203 31.81 5.75 9.79
CA PRO A 203 32.61 6.11 8.64
C PRO A 203 32.54 4.94 7.67
N VAL A 204 32.02 5.19 6.46
CA VAL A 204 32.04 4.19 5.40
C VAL A 204 33.47 3.68 5.32
N ALA A 205 33.70 2.39 5.58
CA ALA A 205 35.05 1.86 5.68
C ALA A 205 35.83 2.28 4.42
N LYS A 206 36.77 3.20 4.61
CA LYS A 206 37.49 3.84 3.50
C LYS A 206 38.57 2.89 3.07
N VAL A 207 38.48 2.40 1.85
CA VAL A 207 39.56 1.64 1.21
C VAL A 207 40.13 2.57 0.13
N PHE A 208 41.31 3.16 0.39
CA PHE A 208 42.00 4.06 -0.54
C PHE A 208 41.17 5.25 -1.05
N GLY A 209 40.41 5.91 -0.19
CA GLY A 209 39.62 7.09 -0.58
C GLY A 209 38.35 6.80 -1.37
N PHE A 210 38.02 5.52 -1.53
CA PHE A 210 36.72 5.08 -2.00
C PHE A 210 35.88 4.65 -0.80
N ASP A 211 34.58 4.93 -0.91
CA ASP A 211 33.60 4.32 -0.04
C ASP A 211 33.45 2.83 -0.42
N LEU A 212 32.72 2.06 0.38
CA LEU A 212 32.48 0.65 0.06
C LEU A 212 31.69 0.48 -1.26
N ASP A 213 31.06 1.54 -1.78
CA ASP A 213 30.26 1.59 -3.02
C ASP A 213 31.13 1.90 -4.26
N ASN A 214 32.46 1.98 -4.12
CA ASN A 214 33.38 2.44 -5.15
C ASN A 214 33.15 3.90 -5.61
N ASN A 215 32.43 4.70 -4.83
CA ASN A 215 32.40 6.14 -5.08
C ASN A 215 33.64 6.80 -4.49
N PHE A 216 34.24 7.70 -5.27
CA PHE A 216 35.37 8.49 -4.80
C PHE A 216 34.90 9.50 -3.74
N ILE A 217 35.48 9.43 -2.54
CA ILE A 217 35.20 10.37 -1.47
C ILE A 217 36.13 11.57 -1.64
N SER A 218 35.58 12.72 -2.05
CA SER A 218 36.35 13.96 -2.14
C SER A 218 36.92 14.37 -0.78
N GLY A 219 38.23 14.67 -0.71
CA GLY A 219 38.92 15.06 0.53
C GLY A 219 39.66 13.92 1.25
N PHE A 220 39.99 12.83 0.55
CA PHE A 220 40.85 11.77 1.09
C PHE A 220 42.27 12.29 1.36
N ASP A 221 42.68 12.30 2.63
CA ASP A 221 44.04 12.65 3.04
C ASP A 221 44.97 11.44 2.82
N THR A 222 45.92 11.58 1.89
CA THR A 222 46.91 10.54 1.56
C THR A 222 48.11 10.53 2.51
N SER A 223 48.16 11.41 3.52
CA SER A 223 49.32 11.59 4.41
C SER A 223 49.60 10.39 5.31
N GLU A 224 48.63 9.54 5.59
CA GLU A 224 48.83 8.30 6.38
C GLU A 224 49.57 7.20 5.59
N TRP A 225 49.58 7.26 4.25
CA TRP A 225 50.17 6.23 3.38
C TRP A 225 51.53 6.63 2.80
N SER A 226 52.01 7.85 3.08
CA SER A 226 53.32 8.32 2.61
C SER A 226 54.53 7.81 3.41
N ASN A 227 54.31 6.95 4.41
CA ASN A 227 55.36 6.39 5.28
C ASN A 227 55.49 4.85 5.19
N ILE A 228 55.03 4.23 4.10
CA ILE A 228 55.32 2.82 3.76
C ILE A 228 56.14 2.76 2.48
#